data_AF-A0A3P8FTQ4-F1
#
_entry.id   AF-A0A3P8FTQ4-F1
#
_cell.length_a   1.000
_cell.length_b   1.000
_cell.length_c   1.000
_cell.angle_alpha   90.00
_cell.angle_beta   90.00
_cell.angle_gamma   90.00
#
_symmetry.space_group_name_H-M   'P 1'
#
loop_
_entity.id
_entity.type
_entity.pdbx_description
1 polymer ?
#
loop_
_entity_poly.entity_id
_entity_poly.type
_entity_poly.pdbx_seq_one_letter_code
_entity_poly.pdbx_strand_id
1 'polypeptide(L)'
;MEYVGEVYEERLYDRNDGDVWRDEKFKLGLEFPNLPYYIDGDVKLTQSMAILRYIADKHNMLGGCPKERAEVSMLEGAILDIRLGVSRIAYNKEFETLKVGFLNQLPGMLKMFENRLSHNIYLNGDIVSYQILSIWLVIS
;
A
#
# COMPACT_ATOMS: atom_id res chain seq x y z
N MET A 1 3.58 -3.31 10.79
CA MET A 1 3.32 -3.82 12.15
C MET A 1 4.00 -5.17 12.33
N GLU A 2 3.55 -6.24 11.66
CA GLU A 2 4.17 -7.57 11.78
C GLU A 2 5.69 -7.60 11.56
N TYR A 3 6.17 -7.02 10.44
CA TYR A 3 7.60 -7.01 10.12
C TYR A 3 8.47 -6.33 11.19
N VAL A 4 7.93 -5.31 11.85
CA VAL A 4 8.63 -4.52 12.87
C VAL A 4 8.33 -5.02 14.29
N GLY A 5 7.53 -6.07 14.44
CA GLY A 5 7.13 -6.64 15.72
C GLY A 5 6.28 -5.71 16.59
N GLU A 6 5.65 -4.68 16.01
CA GLU A 6 4.75 -3.81 16.76
C GLU A 6 3.42 -4.50 17.00
N VAL A 7 2.97 -4.51 18.26
CA VAL A 7 1.64 -4.98 18.67
C VAL A 7 0.60 -3.98 18.20
N TYR A 8 -0.47 -4.48 17.61
CA TYR A 8 -1.57 -3.66 17.12
C TYR A 8 -2.91 -4.40 17.29
N GLU A 9 -3.99 -3.63 17.27
CA GLU A 9 -5.35 -4.17 17.26
C GLU A 9 -6.00 -3.82 15.91
N GLU A 10 -6.69 -4.79 15.30
CA GLU A 10 -7.41 -4.59 14.06
C GLU A 10 -8.90 -4.40 14.29
N ARG A 11 -9.45 -3.27 13.84
CA ARG A 11 -10.89 -3.11 13.66
C ARG A 11 -11.27 -3.59 12.26
N LEU A 12 -11.78 -4.82 12.18
CA LEU A 12 -12.27 -5.41 10.94
C LEU A 12 -13.77 -5.13 10.77
N TYR A 13 -14.17 -4.80 9.54
CA TYR A 13 -15.56 -4.69 9.13
C TYR A 13 -15.83 -5.78 8.09
N ASP A 14 -16.74 -6.70 8.39
CA ASP A 14 -17.14 -7.74 7.44
C ASP A 14 -18.02 -7.13 6.33
N ARG A 15 -18.30 -7.92 5.30
CA ARG A 15 -19.16 -7.59 4.16
C ARG A 15 -20.52 -7.03 4.58
N ASN A 16 -21.07 -7.48 5.71
CA ASN A 16 -22.38 -7.06 6.21
C ASN A 16 -22.33 -5.88 7.17
N ASP A 17 -21.13 -5.42 7.58
CA ASP A 17 -20.95 -4.36 8.58
C ASP A 17 -20.96 -2.95 7.97
N GLY A 18 -21.55 -2.80 6.78
CA GLY A 18 -21.61 -1.51 6.10
C GLY A 18 -22.32 -0.43 6.93
N ASP A 19 -23.36 -0.80 7.67
CA ASP A 19 -24.06 0.12 8.59
C ASP A 19 -23.23 0.44 9.84
N VAL A 20 -22.56 -0.57 10.40
CA VAL A 20 -21.66 -0.38 11.55
C VAL A 20 -20.58 0.65 11.22
N TRP A 21 -19.93 0.51 10.05
CA TRP A 21 -18.95 1.50 9.60
C TRP A 21 -19.58 2.89 9.41
N ARG A 22 -20.76 2.99 8.76
CA ARG A 22 -21.43 4.28 8.54
C ARG A 22 -21.73 5.00 9.85
N ASP A 23 -22.12 4.26 10.89
CA ASP A 23 -22.44 4.81 12.20
C ASP A 23 -21.20 5.25 12.99
N GLU A 24 -20.06 4.58 12.82
CA GLU A 24 -18.79 4.89 13.51
C GLU A 24 -17.96 5.95 12.79
N LYS A 25 -18.03 6.02 11.46
CA LYS A 25 -17.14 6.79 10.57
C LYS A 25 -16.81 8.20 11.06
N PHE A 26 -17.82 8.98 11.47
CA PHE A 26 -17.65 10.38 11.86
C PHE A 26 -17.40 10.58 13.37
N LYS A 27 -17.43 9.50 14.17
CA LYS A 27 -17.23 9.54 15.63
C LYS A 27 -15.78 9.29 16.05
N LEU A 28 -14.92 8.88 15.12
CA LEU A 28 -13.51 8.53 15.38
C LEU A 28 -12.59 9.77 15.51
N GLY A 29 -13.08 10.96 15.16
CA GLY A 29 -12.29 12.19 15.16
C GLY A 29 -11.18 12.21 14.10
N LEU A 30 -11.44 11.57 12.95
CA LEU A 30 -10.57 11.57 11.78
C LEU A 30 -10.80 12.86 10.97
N GLU A 31 -9.74 13.53 10.52
CA GLU A 31 -9.87 14.73 9.66
C GLU A 31 -10.51 14.39 8.30
N PHE A 32 -10.12 13.25 7.72
CA PHE A 32 -10.65 12.75 6.45
C PHE A 32 -11.20 11.33 6.64
N PRO A 33 -12.42 11.14 7.17
CA PRO A 33 -12.94 9.82 7.53
C PRO A 33 -13.01 8.85 6.33
N ASN A 34 -12.23 7.78 6.39
CA ASN A 34 -12.17 6.76 5.34
C ASN A 34 -11.61 5.43 5.87
N LEU A 35 -11.74 4.36 5.08
CA LEU A 35 -11.04 3.10 5.29
C LEU A 35 -9.85 2.97 4.32
N PRO A 36 -8.72 2.38 4.75
CA PRO A 36 -8.38 2.09 6.14
C PRO A 36 -8.10 3.38 6.94
N TYR A 37 -8.20 3.28 8.26
CA TYR A 37 -7.72 4.30 9.21
C TYR A 37 -6.71 3.70 10.19
N TYR A 38 -5.91 4.56 10.81
CA TYR A 38 -4.90 4.20 11.80
C TYR A 38 -4.90 5.23 12.93
N ILE A 39 -4.87 4.76 14.18
CA ILE A 39 -4.85 5.60 15.38
C ILE A 39 -3.69 5.13 16.27
N ASP A 40 -2.75 6.03 16.56
CA ASP A 40 -1.59 5.82 17.42
C ASP A 40 -1.44 7.02 18.36
N GLY A 41 -2.03 6.90 19.54
CA GLY A 41 -2.16 8.02 20.48
C GLY A 41 -2.91 9.20 19.87
N ASP A 42 -2.22 10.34 19.74
CA ASP A 42 -2.75 11.56 19.15
C ASP A 42 -2.72 11.56 17.61
N VAL A 43 -1.99 10.62 16.99
CA VAL A 43 -1.89 10.52 15.53
C VAL A 43 -3.09 9.75 15.00
N LYS A 44 -3.89 10.42 14.17
CA LYS A 44 -5.11 9.87 13.55
C LYS A 44 -5.05 10.03 12.04
N LEU A 45 -4.76 8.94 11.33
CA LEU A 45 -4.51 8.97 9.90
C LEU A 45 -5.55 8.16 9.13
N THR A 46 -5.86 8.63 7.94
CA THR A 46 -6.50 7.87 6.87
C THR A 46 -5.62 7.97 5.62
N GLN A 47 -6.03 7.34 4.52
CA GLN A 47 -5.20 7.11 3.32
C GLN A 47 -4.12 6.05 3.54
N SER A 48 -4.27 4.92 2.85
CA SER A 48 -3.39 3.76 3.02
C SER A 48 -1.90 4.08 2.85
N MET A 49 -1.54 4.93 1.88
CA MET A 49 -0.14 5.32 1.68
C MET A 49 0.40 6.24 2.78
N ALA A 50 -0.43 7.14 3.33
CA ALA A 50 -0.01 8.00 4.44
C ALA A 50 0.24 7.16 5.71
N ILE A 51 -0.64 6.19 5.98
CA ILE A 51 -0.49 5.24 7.08
C ILE A 51 0.81 4.43 6.92
N LEU A 52 1.05 3.84 5.75
CA LEU A 52 2.27 3.07 5.49
C LEU A 52 3.54 3.91 5.63
N ARG A 53 3.54 5.15 5.10
CA ARG A 53 4.68 6.07 5.22
C ARG A 53 4.94 6.48 6.66
N TYR A 54 3.89 6.75 7.46
CA TYR A 54 4.04 7.08 8.88
C TYR A 54 4.68 5.93 9.66
N ILE A 55 4.19 4.70 9.46
CA ILE A 55 4.78 3.50 10.08
C ILE A 55 6.24 3.35 9.63
N ALA A 56 6.51 3.50 8.33
CA ALA A 56 7.87 3.43 7.82
C ALA A 56 8.79 4.49 8.44
N ASP A 57 8.32 5.73 8.62
CA ASP A 57 9.09 6.82 9.20
C ASP A 57 9.42 6.56 10.68
N LYS A 58 8.43 6.10 11.45
CA LYS A 58 8.60 5.68 12.87
C LYS A 58 9.72 4.64 13.05
N HIS A 59 9.98 3.83 12.02
CA HIS A 59 11.00 2.80 12.00
C HIS A 59 12.23 3.14 11.13
N ASN A 60 12.41 4.40 10.71
CA ASN A 60 13.53 4.87 9.89
C ASN A 60 13.66 4.15 8.52
N MET A 61 12.54 3.73 7.93
CA MET A 61 12.48 2.96 6.67
C MET A 61 12.23 3.82 5.42
N LEU A 62 12.12 5.14 5.55
CA LEU A 62 11.91 6.04 4.41
C LEU A 62 13.19 6.35 3.62
N GLY A 63 14.38 6.12 4.20
CA GLY A 63 15.66 6.51 3.64
C GLY A 63 16.29 7.70 4.37
N GLY A 64 17.62 7.65 4.55
CA GLY A 64 18.37 8.61 5.35
C GLY A 64 18.61 9.95 4.64
N CYS A 65 18.58 9.96 3.30
CA CYS A 65 18.81 11.17 2.50
C CYS A 65 17.67 11.47 1.51
N PRO A 66 17.60 12.71 0.96
CA PRO A 66 16.57 13.06 -0.02
C PRO A 66 16.54 12.16 -1.25
N LYS A 67 17.72 11.70 -1.71
CA LYS A 67 17.83 10.79 -2.85
C LYS A 67 17.15 9.45 -2.56
N GLU A 68 17.47 8.82 -1.43
CA GLU A 68 16.85 7.55 -1.03
C GLU A 68 15.34 7.70 -0.84
N ARG A 69 14.88 8.78 -0.18
CA ARG A 69 13.44 9.06 -0.02
C ARG A 69 12.72 9.22 -1.36
N ALA A 70 13.37 9.83 -2.34
CA ALA A 70 12.83 9.97 -3.69
C ALA A 70 12.74 8.62 -4.42
N GLU A 71 13.77 7.77 -4.30
CA GLU A 71 13.77 6.41 -4.87
C GLU A 71 12.67 5.54 -4.23
N VAL A 72 12.53 5.60 -2.90
CA VAL A 72 11.46 4.98 -2.11
C VAL A 72 10.08 5.42 -2.61
N SER A 73 9.88 6.72 -2.81
CA SER A 73 8.60 7.27 -3.30
C SER A 73 8.31 6.88 -4.76
N MET A 74 9.33 6.81 -5.61
CA MET A 74 9.20 6.37 -7.00
C MET A 74 8.78 4.90 -7.08
N LEU A 75 9.37 4.04 -6.25
CA LEU A 75 9.00 2.63 -6.15
C LEU A 75 7.56 2.45 -5.65
N GLU A 76 7.16 3.23 -4.63
CA GLU A 76 5.78 3.25 -4.16
C GLU A 76 4.80 3.61 -5.28
N GLY A 77 5.11 4.64 -6.07
CA GLY A 77 4.29 5.04 -7.23
C GLY A 77 4.15 3.93 -8.27
N ALA A 78 5.26 3.28 -8.63
CA ALA A 78 5.24 2.18 -9.60
C ALA A 78 4.39 0.99 -9.13
N ILE A 79 4.41 0.68 -7.83
CA ILE A 79 3.58 -0.39 -7.25
C ILE A 79 2.11 0.03 -7.23
N LEU A 80 1.84 1.30 -6.89
CA LEU A 80 0.50 1.85 -6.89
C LEU A 80 -0.14 1.83 -8.28
N ASP A 81 0.63 2.08 -9.35
CA ASP A 81 0.15 1.99 -10.72
C ASP A 81 -0.38 0.59 -11.06
N ILE A 82 0.32 -0.48 -10.66
CA ILE A 82 -0.15 -1.86 -10.84
C ILE A 82 -1.41 -2.09 -10.01
N ARG A 83 -1.40 -1.73 -8.72
CA ARG A 83 -2.51 -1.95 -7.79
C ARG A 83 -3.79 -1.23 -8.24
N LEU A 84 -3.65 0.02 -8.67
CA LEU A 84 -4.76 0.81 -9.22
C LEU A 84 -5.21 0.26 -10.57
N GLY A 85 -4.30 -0.25 -11.39
CA GLY A 85 -4.61 -0.95 -12.63
C GLY A 85 -5.55 -2.14 -12.41
N VAL A 86 -5.23 -3.01 -11.46
CA VAL A 86 -6.10 -4.13 -11.04
C VAL A 86 -7.44 -3.61 -10.50
N SER A 87 -7.39 -2.65 -9.58
CA SER A 87 -8.59 -2.11 -8.93
C SER A 87 -9.58 -1.50 -9.93
N ARG A 88 -9.08 -0.86 -11.00
CA ARG A 88 -9.91 -0.27 -12.06
C ARG A 88 -10.68 -1.31 -12.86
N ILE A 89 -10.12 -2.49 -13.08
CA ILE A 89 -10.77 -3.54 -13.87
C ILE A 89 -11.61 -4.49 -13.02
N ALA A 90 -11.24 -4.72 -11.75
CA ALA A 90 -11.83 -5.76 -10.90
C ALA A 90 -13.35 -5.60 -10.66
N TYR A 91 -13.84 -4.37 -10.63
CA TYR A 91 -15.26 -4.07 -10.40
C TYR A 91 -16.01 -3.69 -11.69
N ASN A 92 -15.36 -3.80 -12.84
CA ASN A 92 -15.98 -3.52 -14.13
C ASN A 92 -16.79 -4.73 -14.61
N LYS A 93 -17.97 -4.50 -15.19
CA LYS A 93 -18.81 -5.58 -15.76
C LYS A 93 -18.11 -6.32 -16.91
N GLU A 94 -17.19 -5.66 -17.61
CA GLU A 94 -16.38 -6.22 -18.70
C GLU A 94 -15.03 -6.77 -18.22
N PHE A 95 -14.92 -7.11 -16.92
CA PHE A 95 -13.69 -7.58 -16.29
C PHE A 95 -12.94 -8.64 -17.11
N GLU A 96 -13.62 -9.69 -17.59
CA GLU A 96 -12.97 -10.78 -18.32
C GLU A 96 -12.27 -10.30 -19.61
N THR A 97 -12.84 -9.31 -20.30
CA THR A 97 -12.22 -8.71 -21.50
C THR A 97 -11.06 -7.79 -21.12
N LEU A 98 -11.27 -6.91 -20.14
CA LEU A 98 -10.27 -5.93 -19.69
C LEU A 98 -9.05 -6.59 -19.05
N LYS A 99 -9.25 -7.72 -18.36
CA LYS A 99 -8.22 -8.55 -17.76
C LYS A 99 -7.19 -9.00 -18.79
N VAL A 100 -7.62 -9.42 -19.98
CA VAL A 100 -6.68 -9.83 -21.05
C VAL A 100 -5.76 -8.67 -21.44
N GLY A 101 -6.33 -7.47 -21.62
CA GLY A 101 -5.55 -6.26 -21.92
C GLY A 101 -4.55 -5.91 -20.82
N PHE A 102 -4.98 -5.97 -19.55
CA PHE A 102 -4.11 -5.72 -18.40
C PHE A 102 -2.98 -6.75 -18.30
N LEU A 103 -3.29 -8.05 -18.44
CA LEU A 103 -2.30 -9.13 -18.37
C LEU A 103 -1.27 -9.04 -19.50
N ASN A 104 -1.61 -8.50 -20.67
CA ASN A 104 -0.66 -8.26 -21.74
C ASN A 104 0.33 -7.12 -21.42
N GLN A 105 -0.07 -6.14 -20.61
CA GLN A 105 0.78 -5.02 -20.18
C GLN A 105 1.63 -5.37 -18.94
N LEU A 106 1.13 -6.29 -18.11
CA LEU A 106 1.74 -6.65 -16.84
C LEU A 106 3.22 -7.09 -16.95
N PRO A 107 3.66 -7.90 -17.93
CA PRO A 107 5.07 -8.24 -18.10
C PRO A 107 5.98 -7.01 -18.25
N GLY A 108 5.52 -5.97 -18.96
CA GLY A 108 6.27 -4.73 -19.13
C GLY A 108 6.43 -3.97 -17.81
N MET A 109 5.37 -3.91 -17.00
CA MET A 109 5.41 -3.32 -15.66
C MET A 109 6.33 -4.10 -14.72
N LEU A 110 6.22 -5.44 -14.72
CA LEU A 110 7.04 -6.32 -13.89
C LEU A 110 8.52 -6.28 -14.28
N LYS A 111 8.84 -6.07 -15.56
CA LYS A 111 10.24 -5.99 -16.03
C LYS A 111 11.02 -4.86 -15.35
N MET A 112 10.35 -3.75 -15.02
CA MET A 112 10.98 -2.64 -14.29
C MET A 112 11.43 -3.07 -12.89
N PHE A 113 10.63 -3.89 -12.20
CA PHE A 113 10.96 -4.43 -10.89
C PHE A 113 12.04 -5.51 -10.98
N GLU A 114 11.96 -6.41 -11.97
CA GLU A 114 12.97 -7.44 -12.22
C GLU A 114 14.35 -6.81 -12.44
N ASN A 115 14.45 -5.78 -13.29
CA ASN A 115 15.69 -5.06 -13.54
C ASN A 115 16.22 -4.31 -12.31
N ARG A 116 15.35 -3.89 -11.39
CA ARG A 116 15.77 -3.28 -10.13
C ARG A 116 16.33 -4.33 -9.16
N LEU A 117 15.74 -5.52 -9.14
CA LEU A 117 16.17 -6.64 -8.28
C LEU A 117 17.43 -7.35 -8.78
N SER A 118 17.79 -7.26 -10.07
CA SER A 118 19.01 -7.89 -10.59
C SER A 118 20.30 -7.37 -9.96
N HIS A 119 20.23 -6.22 -9.28
CA HIS A 119 21.37 -5.56 -8.65
C HIS A 119 21.17 -5.28 -7.15
N ASN A 120 20.04 -5.70 -6.57
CA ASN A 120 19.69 -5.39 -5.18
C ASN A 120 18.98 -6.57 -4.51
N ILE A 121 19.25 -6.83 -3.23
CA ILE A 121 18.57 -7.88 -2.45
C ILE A 121 17.08 -7.57 -2.29
N TYR A 122 16.75 -6.28 -2.18
CA TYR A 122 15.42 -5.72 -2.05
C TYR A 122 15.22 -4.57 -3.04
N LEU A 123 13.98 -4.12 -3.26
CA LEU A 123 13.72 -3.04 -4.22
C LEU A 123 14.48 -1.73 -3.93
N ASN A 124 14.81 -1.50 -2.66
CA ASN A 124 15.59 -0.35 -2.20
C ASN A 124 17.00 -0.73 -1.71
N GLY A 125 17.66 -1.70 -2.35
CA GLY A 125 19.03 -2.09 -1.98
C GLY A 125 19.05 -3.24 -0.97
N ASP A 126 19.79 -3.07 0.12
CA ASP A 126 20.00 -4.12 1.14
C ASP A 126 19.01 -4.03 2.31
N ILE A 127 18.13 -3.02 2.32
CA ILE A 127 17.17 -2.77 3.39
C ILE A 127 15.77 -3.17 2.91
N VAL A 128 15.06 -3.97 3.71
CA VAL A 128 13.62 -4.20 3.55
C VAL A 128 12.93 -2.86 3.71
N SER A 129 12.42 -2.33 2.61
CA SER A 129 11.64 -1.11 2.60
C SER A 129 10.15 -1.47 2.57
N TYR A 130 9.28 -0.63 3.14
CA TYR A 130 7.84 -0.92 3.30
C TYR A 130 7.12 -1.21 1.96
N GLN A 131 7.73 -0.87 0.83
CA GLN A 131 7.29 -1.19 -0.52
C GLN A 131 7.19 -2.69 -0.78
N ILE A 132 8.00 -3.52 -0.11
CA ILE A 132 7.88 -4.99 -0.22
C ILE A 132 6.51 -5.46 0.29
N LEU A 133 5.98 -4.85 1.34
CA LEU A 133 4.66 -5.17 1.87
C LEU A 133 3.54 -4.77 0.88
N SER A 134 3.74 -3.70 0.11
CA SER A 134 2.79 -3.30 -0.94
C SER A 134 2.82 -4.21 -2.18
N ILE A 135 3.93 -4.90 -2.46
CA ILE A 135 4.01 -5.91 -3.52
C ILE A 135 3.38 -7.22 -3.08
N TRP A 136 3.57 -7.61 -1.82
CA TRP A 136 2.94 -8.83 -1.30
C TRP A 136 1.42 -8.75 -1.44
N LEU A 137 0.82 -7.59 -1.14
CA LEU A 137 -0.61 -7.29 -1.34
C LEU A 137 -1.07 -7.24 -2.81
N VAL A 138 -0.16 -7.21 -3.79
CA VAL A 138 -0.48 -7.24 -5.22
C VAL A 138 -0.37 -8.66 -5.78
N ILE A 139 0.37 -9.56 -5.11
CA ILE A 139 0.64 -10.93 -5.57
C ILE A 139 -0.24 -11.97 -4.83
N SER A 140 -0.74 -11.66 -3.63
CA SER A 140 -1.69 -12.48 -2.85
C SER A 140 -3.15 -12.14 -3.14
#